data_AF-A0A0C5W2Q6-F1
#
_entry.id   AF-A0A0C5W2Q6-F1
#
_cell.length_a   1.000
_cell.length_b   1.000
_cell.length_c   1.000
_cell.angle_alpha   90.00
_cell.angle_beta   90.00
_cell.angle_gamma   90.00
#
_symmetry.space_group_name_H-M   'P 1'
#
loop_
_entity.id
_entity.type
_entity.pdbx_description
1 polymer ?
#
loop_
_entity_poly.entity_id
_entity_poly.type
_entity_poly.pdbx_seq_one_letter_code
_entity_poly.pdbx_strand_id
1 'polypeptide(L)'
;MTNFQYFFHQLPCFNCKKTKVSTDLGWLTPAMKEEAIAQVATIIEQGNVVPDLSVNVTCTKEEAREYLLLNFFGYPEEELVNQVEAEDEQEVADEIAELFAEGNETAVFEHEIALQSCTDCDVE
;
A
#
# COMPACT_ATOMS: atom_id res chain seq x y z
N MET A 1 2.42 -0.61 -19.39
CA MET A 1 2.57 -1.51 -18.23
C MET A 1 3.19 -0.66 -17.16
N THR A 2 2.51 -0.61 -16.02
CA THR A 2 2.93 0.16 -14.88
C THR A 2 4.13 -0.56 -14.22
N ASN A 3 4.93 0.12 -13.40
CA ASN A 3 5.97 -0.56 -12.61
C ASN A 3 5.39 -1.19 -11.32
N PHE A 4 4.07 -1.17 -11.15
CA PHE A 4 3.38 -1.72 -9.99
C PHE A 4 3.27 -3.23 -10.09
N GLN A 5 3.36 -3.89 -8.94
CA GLN A 5 3.15 -5.31 -8.78
C GLN A 5 2.33 -5.54 -7.52
N TYR A 6 1.51 -6.58 -7.55
CA TYR A 6 0.79 -7.01 -6.37
C TYR A 6 1.71 -7.80 -5.44
N PHE A 7 1.92 -7.31 -4.22
CA PHE A 7 2.89 -7.89 -3.29
C PHE A 7 2.26 -8.58 -2.09
N PHE A 8 2.89 -9.68 -1.70
CA PHE A 8 2.67 -10.33 -0.41
C PHE A 8 3.96 -10.33 0.39
N HIS A 9 3.83 -10.29 1.72
CA HIS A 9 4.96 -10.42 2.65
C HIS A 9 4.62 -11.24 3.89
N GLN A 10 5.61 -11.90 4.47
CA GLN A 10 5.44 -12.70 5.69
C GLN A 10 5.51 -11.80 6.92
N LEU A 11 4.35 -11.45 7.48
CA LEU A 11 4.23 -10.59 8.66
C LEU A 11 3.63 -11.36 9.84
N PRO A 12 3.93 -10.98 11.09
CA PRO A 12 3.32 -11.59 12.27
C PRO A 12 1.81 -11.44 12.24
N CYS A 13 1.12 -12.52 12.61
CA CYS A 13 -0.31 -12.48 12.80
C CYS A 13 -0.68 -11.57 13.98
N PHE A 14 -1.80 -10.83 13.92
CA PHE A 14 -2.16 -9.93 15.02
C PHE A 14 -2.69 -10.65 16.28
N ASN A 15 -3.16 -11.90 16.18
CA ASN A 15 -3.62 -12.70 17.31
C ASN A 15 -2.47 -13.15 18.24
N CYS A 16 -1.44 -13.73 17.62
CA CYS A 16 -0.33 -14.45 18.23
C CYS A 16 0.96 -13.63 18.32
N LYS A 17 1.13 -12.67 17.40
CA LYS A 17 2.31 -11.82 17.21
C LYS A 17 3.63 -12.55 16.93
N LYS A 18 3.60 -13.88 16.76
CA LYS A 18 4.78 -14.74 16.56
C LYS A 18 4.74 -15.47 15.22
N THR A 19 3.63 -16.16 14.94
CA THR A 19 3.43 -16.88 13.67
C THR A 19 3.41 -15.88 12.53
N LYS A 20 4.27 -16.07 11.54
CA LYS A 20 4.26 -15.28 10.31
C LYS A 20 3.29 -15.87 9.31
N VAL A 21 2.52 -15.01 8.67
CA VAL A 21 1.50 -15.35 7.69
C VAL A 21 1.64 -14.44 6.48
N SER A 22 1.21 -14.95 5.31
CA SER A 22 1.22 -14.19 4.07
C SER A 22 0.21 -13.05 4.18
N THR A 23 0.71 -11.82 4.22
CA THR A 23 -0.07 -10.60 4.33
C THR A 23 0.00 -9.85 3.01
N ASP A 24 -1.15 -9.37 2.57
CA ASP A 24 -1.32 -8.56 1.38
C ASP A 24 -0.74 -7.16 1.62
N LEU A 25 0.08 -6.67 0.68
CA LEU A 25 0.63 -5.32 0.70
C LEU A 25 0.03 -4.43 -0.41
N GLY A 26 -0.96 -4.92 -1.16
CA GLY A 26 -1.55 -4.20 -2.28
C GLY A 26 -0.61 -4.05 -3.48
N TRP A 27 -0.97 -3.09 -4.34
CA TRP A 27 -0.22 -2.76 -5.55
C TRP A 27 0.83 -1.71 -5.25
N LEU A 28 2.10 -2.08 -5.26
CA LEU A 28 3.21 -1.17 -4.99
C LEU A 28 4.29 -1.28 -6.06
N THR A 29 5.13 -0.26 -6.18
CA THR A 29 6.42 -0.42 -6.86
C THR A 29 7.41 -1.15 -5.95
N PRO A 30 8.51 -1.71 -6.47
CA PRO A 30 9.54 -2.33 -5.63
C PRO A 30 10.09 -1.40 -4.54
N ALA A 31 10.25 -0.11 -4.84
CA ALA A 31 10.72 0.89 -3.88
C ALA A 31 9.70 1.13 -2.76
N MET A 32 8.42 1.35 -3.11
CA MET A 32 7.34 1.54 -2.14
C MET A 32 7.18 0.33 -1.20
N LYS A 33 7.33 -0.89 -1.74
CA LYS A 33 7.34 -2.11 -0.94
C LYS A 33 8.46 -2.11 0.10
N GLU A 34 9.68 -1.72 -0.29
CA GLU A 34 10.81 -1.65 0.64
C GLU A 34 10.57 -0.61 1.74
N GLU A 35 10.02 0.56 1.40
CA GLU A 35 9.62 1.60 2.36
C GLU A 35 8.55 1.11 3.35
N ALA A 36 7.51 0.46 2.83
CA ALA A 36 6.42 -0.10 3.64
C ALA A 36 6.94 -1.16 4.62
N ILE A 37 7.75 -2.12 4.14
CA ILE A 37 8.29 -3.20 4.98
C ILE A 37 9.22 -2.64 6.07
N ALA A 38 10.06 -1.65 5.76
CA ALA A 38 10.94 -1.03 6.74
C ALA A 38 10.15 -0.35 7.89
N GLN A 39 9.05 0.32 7.56
CA GLN A 39 8.16 0.93 8.55
C GLN A 39 7.39 -0.12 9.35
N VAL A 40 6.84 -1.14 8.69
CA VAL A 40 6.17 -2.27 9.37
C VAL A 40 7.11 -2.96 10.34
N ALA A 41 8.38 -3.21 9.97
CA ALA A 41 9.37 -3.78 10.87
C ALA A 41 9.57 -2.92 12.12
N THR A 42 9.68 -1.60 11.94
CA THR A 42 9.80 -0.64 13.05
C THR A 42 8.57 -0.67 13.98
N ILE A 43 7.36 -0.71 13.41
CA ILE A 43 6.09 -0.78 14.16
C ILE A 43 6.02 -2.08 14.98
N ILE A 44 6.41 -3.21 14.37
CA ILE A 44 6.43 -4.52 15.03
C ILE A 44 7.46 -4.55 16.17
N GLU A 45 8.65 -4.00 15.97
CA GLU A 45 9.69 -3.91 17.02
C GLU A 45 9.23 -3.08 18.22
N GLN A 46 8.39 -2.08 18.00
CA GLN A 46 7.74 -1.30 19.06
C GLN A 46 6.59 -2.05 19.76
N GLY A 47 6.24 -3.26 19.30
CA GLY A 47 5.17 -4.09 19.85
C GLY A 47 3.76 -3.74 19.34
N ASN A 48 3.66 -2.83 18.36
CA ASN A 48 2.40 -2.32 17.82
C ASN A 48 1.83 -3.23 16.73
N VAL A 49 1.74 -4.53 17.03
CA VAL A 49 1.11 -5.52 16.14
C VAL A 49 -0.39 -5.48 16.35
N VAL A 50 -1.08 -4.70 15.52
CA VAL A 50 -2.54 -4.50 15.50
C VAL A 50 -3.10 -4.88 14.11
N PRO A 51 -4.41 -5.13 13.96
CA PRO A 51 -4.99 -5.58 12.69
C PRO A 51 -4.66 -4.67 11.51
N ASP A 52 -4.69 -3.35 11.68
CA ASP A 52 -4.49 -2.39 10.61
C ASP A 52 -3.24 -1.56 10.90
N LEU A 53 -2.26 -1.61 10.01
CA LEU A 53 -1.03 -0.83 10.09
C LEU A 53 -1.04 0.27 9.04
N SER A 54 -0.85 1.51 9.48
CA SER A 54 -0.60 2.64 8.58
C SER A 54 0.91 2.82 8.39
N VAL A 55 1.35 2.82 7.14
CA VAL A 55 2.72 3.16 6.74
C VAL A 55 2.67 4.21 5.64
N ASN A 56 3.80 4.85 5.36
CA ASN A 56 3.90 5.81 4.26
C ASN A 56 4.58 5.18 3.04
N VAL A 57 4.14 5.55 1.84
CA VAL A 57 4.86 5.22 0.59
C VAL A 57 5.09 6.48 -0.23
N THR A 58 6.28 6.58 -0.80
CA THR A 58 6.67 7.71 -1.64
C THR A 58 6.36 7.40 -3.09
N CYS A 59 5.55 8.25 -3.72
CA CYS A 59 5.17 8.17 -5.12
C CYS A 59 5.75 9.34 -5.90
N THR A 60 6.29 9.10 -7.09
CA THR A 60 6.50 10.17 -8.06
C THR A 60 5.18 10.63 -8.67
N LYS A 61 5.20 11.79 -9.33
CA LYS A 61 4.04 12.30 -10.08
C LYS A 61 3.51 11.31 -11.13
N GLU A 62 4.42 10.56 -11.76
CA GLU A 62 4.09 9.57 -12.79
C GLU A 62 3.49 8.29 -12.20
N GLU A 63 3.68 8.02 -10.90
CA GLU A 63 3.17 6.83 -10.21
C GLU A 63 1.88 7.12 -9.42
N ALA A 64 1.61 8.40 -9.09
CA ALA A 64 0.52 8.79 -8.22
C ALA A 64 -0.87 8.38 -8.78
N ARG A 65 -1.06 8.48 -10.11
CA ARG A 65 -2.32 8.09 -10.75
C ARG A 65 -2.59 6.60 -10.57
N GLU A 66 -1.63 5.76 -10.96
CA GLU A 66 -1.70 4.31 -10.83
C GLU A 66 -1.87 3.90 -9.37
N TYR A 67 -1.10 4.51 -8.45
CA TYR A 67 -1.20 4.21 -7.02
C TYR A 67 -2.62 4.43 -6.49
N LEU A 68 -3.22 5.59 -6.76
CA LEU A 68 -4.57 5.93 -6.33
C LEU A 68 -5.60 5.00 -6.95
N LEU A 69 -5.55 4.77 -8.26
CA LEU A 69 -6.51 3.90 -8.93
C LEU A 69 -6.43 2.44 -8.44
N LEU A 70 -5.22 1.92 -8.23
CA LEU A 70 -5.00 0.53 -7.81
C LEU A 70 -5.33 0.29 -6.33
N ASN A 71 -4.95 1.20 -5.43
CA ASN A 71 -5.03 0.96 -3.99
C ASN A 71 -6.18 1.70 -3.30
N PHE A 72 -6.54 2.90 -3.77
CA PHE A 72 -7.62 3.69 -3.17
C PHE A 72 -8.98 3.36 -3.80
N PHE A 73 -9.05 3.38 -5.14
CA PHE A 73 -10.27 3.02 -5.87
C PHE A 73 -10.41 1.51 -6.12
N GLY A 74 -9.32 0.75 -6.03
CA GLY A 74 -9.35 -0.71 -6.12
C GLY A 74 -9.54 -1.24 -7.55
N TYR A 75 -9.23 -0.44 -8.58
CA TYR A 75 -9.22 -0.90 -9.95
C TYR A 75 -8.16 -2.00 -10.15
N PRO A 76 -8.46 -3.04 -10.94
CA PRO A 76 -7.44 -3.98 -11.38
C PRO A 76 -6.54 -3.34 -12.45
N GLU A 77 -5.30 -3.82 -12.59
CA GLU A 77 -4.32 -3.24 -13.53
C GLU A 77 -4.84 -3.20 -14.98
N GLU A 78 -5.59 -4.22 -15.40
CA GLU A 78 -6.17 -4.31 -16.74
C GLU A 78 -7.21 -3.22 -17.07
N GLU A 79 -7.81 -2.60 -16.06
CA GLU A 79 -8.85 -1.58 -16.25
C GLU A 79 -8.27 -0.16 -16.40
N LEU A 80 -7.03 0.06 -15.93
CA LEU A 80 -6.39 1.38 -15.86
C LEU A 80 -6.24 2.10 -17.21
N VAL A 81 -6.27 1.37 -18.33
CA VAL A 81 -6.00 1.95 -19.66
C VAL A 81 -7.24 2.63 -20.24
N ASN A 82 -8.44 2.06 -20.08
CA ASN A 82 -9.64 2.55 -20.77
C ASN A 82 -10.97 2.21 -20.06
N GLN A 83 -10.94 1.69 -18.84
CA GLN A 83 -12.15 1.23 -18.12
C GLN A 83 -12.35 1.95 -16.77
N VAL A 84 -11.49 2.91 -16.44
CA VAL A 84 -11.66 3.78 -15.28
C VAL A 84 -12.86 4.70 -15.51
N GLU A 85 -13.72 4.83 -14.50
CA GLU A 85 -14.84 5.75 -14.55
C GLU A 85 -14.34 7.20 -14.66
N ALA A 86 -15.03 8.02 -15.46
CA ALA A 86 -14.59 9.39 -15.73
C ALA A 86 -14.63 10.29 -14.47
N GLU A 87 -15.49 9.96 -13.51
CA GLU A 87 -15.57 10.65 -12.22
C GLU A 87 -14.31 10.35 -11.38
N ASP A 88 -13.90 9.09 -11.31
CA ASP A 88 -12.69 8.66 -10.61
C ASP A 88 -11.40 9.23 -11.26
N GLU A 89 -11.32 9.25 -12.60
CA GLU A 89 -10.19 9.91 -13.28
C GLU A 89 -10.09 11.40 -12.94
N GLN A 90 -11.23 12.09 -12.84
CA GLN A 90 -11.26 13.51 -12.51
C GLN A 90 -10.83 13.72 -11.06
N GLU A 91 -11.31 12.90 -10.12
CA GLU A 91 -10.91 12.97 -8.72
C GLU A 91 -9.41 12.71 -8.55
N VAL A 92 -8.86 11.69 -9.21
CA VAL A 92 -7.42 11.41 -9.21
C VAL A 92 -6.62 12.57 -9.81
N ALA A 93 -7.10 13.18 -10.89
CA ALA A 93 -6.43 14.33 -11.51
C ALA A 93 -6.42 15.55 -10.58
N ASP A 94 -7.52 15.81 -9.86
CA ASP A 94 -7.63 16.92 -8.91
C ASP A 94 -6.72 16.70 -7.69
N GLU A 95 -6.71 15.48 -7.13
CA GLU A 95 -5.83 15.10 -6.01
C GLU A 95 -4.35 15.26 -6.40
N ILE A 96 -3.95 14.77 -7.57
CA ILE A 96 -2.58 14.94 -8.07
C ILE A 96 -2.26 16.42 -8.32
N ALA A 97 -3.21 17.22 -8.79
CA ALA A 97 -3.00 18.64 -8.99
C ALA A 97 -2.72 19.35 -7.66
N GLU A 98 -3.43 18.98 -6.59
CA GLU A 98 -3.22 19.52 -5.24
C GLU A 98 -1.89 19.07 -4.63
N LEU A 99 -1.61 17.76 -4.62
CA LEU A 99 -0.40 17.17 -4.01
C LEU A 99 0.90 17.73 -4.62
N PHE A 100 0.88 18.07 -5.90
CA PHE A 100 2.05 18.54 -6.65
C PHE A 100 2.02 20.05 -6.95
N ALA A 101 1.06 20.81 -6.38
CA ALA A 101 0.87 22.23 -6.67
C ALA A 101 2.09 23.10 -6.33
N GLU A 102 2.86 22.72 -5.30
CA GLU A 102 4.04 23.46 -4.81
C GLU A 102 5.33 23.13 -5.58
N GLY A 103 5.25 22.32 -6.64
CA GLY A 103 6.41 21.91 -7.43
C GLY A 103 7.21 20.77 -6.81
N ASN A 104 6.57 20.00 -5.90
CA ASN A 104 7.13 18.76 -5.39
C ASN A 104 7.37 17.76 -6.54
N GLU A 105 8.41 16.94 -6.44
CA GLU A 105 8.67 15.86 -7.41
C GLU A 105 8.07 14.52 -6.95
N THR A 106 7.79 14.41 -5.65
CA THR A 106 7.20 13.24 -5.01
C THR A 106 6.07 13.65 -4.06
N ALA A 107 5.13 12.74 -3.86
CA ALA A 107 4.08 12.80 -2.83
C ALA A 107 4.24 11.60 -1.89
N VAL A 108 3.76 11.76 -0.65
CA VAL A 108 3.73 10.68 0.35
C VAL A 108 2.28 10.32 0.60
N PHE A 109 1.94 9.05 0.39
CA PHE A 109 0.62 8.52 0.68
C PHE A 109 0.65 7.66 1.94
N GLU A 110 -0.37 7.81 2.78
CA GLU A 110 -0.65 6.83 3.83
C GLU A 110 -1.22 5.57 3.18
N HIS A 111 -0.59 4.44 3.47
CA HIS A 111 -0.90 3.12 2.94
C HIS A 111 -1.26 2.19 4.09
N GLU A 112 -2.47 1.65 4.05
CA GLU A 112 -2.96 0.72 5.06
C GLU A 112 -2.62 -0.73 4.70
N ILE A 113 -2.09 -1.47 5.68
CA ILE A 113 -1.81 -2.90 5.57
C ILE A 113 -2.66 -3.64 6.60
N ALA A 114 -3.58 -4.46 6.12
CA ALA A 114 -4.41 -5.33 6.94
C ALA A 114 -3.63 -6.61 7.33
N LEU A 115 -3.05 -6.64 8.52
CA LEU A 115 -2.43 -7.83 9.09
C LEU A 115 -3.45 -8.98 9.18
N GLN A 116 -2.96 -10.19 8.92
CA GLN A 116 -3.82 -11.36 8.93
C GLN A 116 -3.93 -11.95 10.34
N SER A 117 -5.10 -12.48 10.66
CA SER A 117 -5.29 -13.31 11.86
C SER A 117 -4.73 -14.71 11.62
N CYS A 118 -4.32 -15.42 12.68
CA CYS A 118 -4.12 -16.87 12.59
C CYS A 118 -4.86 -17.57 13.74
N THR A 119 -5.23 -18.82 13.51
CA THR A 119 -5.89 -19.69 14.49
C THR A 119 -4.87 -20.50 15.30
N ASP A 120 -3.77 -20.90 14.66
CA ASP A 120 -2.72 -21.70 15.28
C ASP A 120 -1.61 -20.80 15.83
N CYS A 121 -1.80 -20.39 17.09
CA CYS A 121 -0.85 -19.55 17.83
C CYS A 121 0.24 -20.37 18.54
N ASP A 122 0.11 -21.70 18.53
CA ASP A 122 0.93 -22.69 19.24
C ASP A 122 1.87 -23.47 18.30
N VAL A 123 2.53 -22.78 17.36
CA VAL A 123 3.68 -23.36 16.65
C VAL A 123 4.93 -23.01 17.45
N GLU A 124 5.45 -23.99 18.19
CA GLU A 124 6.78 -23.94 18.86
C GLU A 124 7.92 -23.71 17.85
#